data_AF-A0AAU5NU71-F1
#
_entry.id   AF-A0AAU5NU71-F1
#
_cell.length_a   1.000
_cell.length_b   1.000
_cell.length_c   1.000
_cell.angle_alpha   90.00
_cell.angle_beta   90.00
_cell.angle_gamma   90.00
#
_symmetry.space_group_name_H-M   'P 1'
#
loop_
_entity.id
_entity.type
_entity.pdbx_description
1 polymer ?
#
loop_
_entity_poly.entity_id
_entity_poly.type
_entity_poly.pdbx_seq_one_letter_code
_entity_poly.pdbx_strand_id
1 'polypeptide(L)'
;MPAKGVFRVGGLGTAVVLSGAVATAAVLTSCGTSNRAAPEQPSRTASSRSATPSKDAPPSKSPTPSASPSRSAPAAVRLPPLHADFDYQIGGAYPPPAGVRVVSRDRTAAPAPGLYNICYVNAFQAQPDERASWPADLLLRDAGGRVVVDEDWGEALLDIGTAAKRQRVAARVNRWIDGCAAKGFDAVEPDNYDSYTRSHGLLTANDATAFIALLSRHAHARHLAIAQKNTVELAGLRKRLGLDFAVAEECAEYDECGAYARAFDDRVIVIEYSDSGLRKARSGFAGKLGIVRRDVDVSTPGSADYVREVR
;
A
#
# COMPACT_ATOMS: atom_id res chain seq x y z
N MET A 1 12.31 10.44 4.51
CA MET A 1 13.31 11.09 3.65
C MET A 1 13.02 10.75 2.20
N PRO A 2 12.10 11.42 1.47
CA PRO A 2 11.95 11.12 0.04
C PRO A 2 13.17 11.35 -0.85
N ALA A 3 13.13 10.81 -2.07
CA ALA A 3 14.29 10.34 -2.81
C ALA A 3 15.27 11.44 -3.30
N LYS A 4 16.57 11.14 -3.19
CA LYS A 4 17.53 11.56 -4.23
C LYS A 4 17.14 10.83 -5.52
N GLY A 5 16.97 11.60 -6.59
CA GLY A 5 16.41 11.14 -7.87
C GLY A 5 16.89 9.75 -8.31
N VAL A 6 15.94 8.89 -8.63
CA VAL A 6 16.18 7.55 -9.14
C VAL A 6 16.89 7.66 -10.49
N PHE A 7 18.16 7.26 -10.55
CA PHE A 7 18.76 6.88 -11.82
C PHE A 7 18.12 5.55 -12.28
N ARG A 8 16.99 5.63 -12.97
CA ARG A 8 16.42 4.49 -13.69
C ARG A 8 17.29 4.25 -14.92
N VAL A 9 18.24 3.32 -14.80
CA VAL A 9 19.20 2.97 -15.86
C VAL A 9 18.46 2.45 -17.10
N GLY A 10 18.43 3.26 -18.15
CA GLY A 10 18.24 2.78 -19.50
C GLY A 10 19.50 2.07 -20.01
N GLY A 11 19.30 0.86 -20.54
CA GLY A 11 20.08 0.31 -21.67
C GLY A 11 21.59 0.07 -21.52
N LEU A 12 21.96 -1.22 -21.42
CA LEU A 12 23.19 -1.89 -21.86
C LEU A 12 24.56 -1.20 -21.66
N GLY A 13 25.40 -1.83 -20.83
CA GLY A 13 26.86 -1.64 -20.86
C GLY A 13 27.58 -2.47 -19.79
N THR A 14 28.13 -3.62 -20.20
CA THR A 14 29.01 -4.50 -19.43
C THR A 14 30.24 -3.78 -18.84
N ALA A 15 30.52 -3.97 -17.55
CA ALA A 15 31.89 -4.00 -17.02
C ALA A 15 31.97 -4.78 -15.70
N VAL A 16 32.91 -5.72 -15.67
CA VAL A 16 33.30 -6.62 -14.57
C VAL A 16 34.37 -5.94 -13.72
N VAL A 17 34.30 -6.01 -12.38
CA VAL A 17 35.50 -6.09 -11.50
C VAL A 17 35.21 -6.92 -10.24
N LEU A 18 36.23 -7.72 -9.87
CA LEU A 18 36.32 -8.75 -8.84
C LEU A 18 36.44 -8.27 -7.38
N SER A 19 35.84 -9.10 -6.50
CA SER A 19 36.35 -9.74 -5.27
C SER A 19 37.10 -8.98 -4.15
N GLY A 20 36.63 -9.22 -2.92
CA GLY A 20 37.43 -9.17 -1.68
C GLY A 20 36.61 -9.57 -0.44
N ALA A 21 36.75 -10.82 0.01
CA ALA A 21 36.10 -11.37 1.19
C ALA A 21 37.07 -11.45 2.38
N VAL A 22 36.60 -11.24 3.61
CA VAL A 22 37.13 -11.91 4.83
C VAL A 22 35.99 -12.14 5.82
N ALA A 23 35.90 -13.38 6.29
CA ALA A 23 34.96 -13.89 7.29
C ALA A 23 35.62 -13.97 8.67
N THR A 24 34.82 -13.96 9.74
CA THR A 24 35.10 -14.78 10.94
C THR A 24 33.83 -15.04 11.75
N ALA A 25 33.72 -16.28 12.20
CA ALA A 25 32.59 -16.89 12.89
C ALA A 25 32.75 -16.84 14.43
N ALA A 26 31.65 -17.08 15.15
CA ALA A 26 31.69 -17.62 16.51
C ALA A 26 30.47 -18.51 16.80
N VAL A 27 30.73 -19.52 17.62
CA VAL A 27 30.04 -20.80 17.77
C VAL A 27 28.96 -20.80 18.85
N LEU A 28 28.04 -21.75 18.70
CA LEU A 28 26.95 -22.20 19.56
C LEU A 28 27.34 -22.56 21.01
N THR A 29 26.39 -22.42 21.94
CA THR A 29 26.18 -23.43 22.99
C THR A 29 24.70 -23.54 23.39
N SER A 30 24.19 -24.76 23.33
CA SER A 30 22.91 -25.24 23.87
C SER A 30 23.13 -25.81 25.28
N CYS A 31 22.10 -25.80 26.14
CA CYS A 31 21.61 -26.97 26.89
C CYS A 31 20.56 -26.56 27.93
N GLY A 32 19.49 -27.36 28.09
CA GLY A 32 18.58 -27.21 29.23
C GLY A 32 17.20 -27.87 29.07
N THR A 33 17.16 -29.20 29.06
CA THR A 33 15.97 -30.07 29.08
C THR A 33 15.24 -30.09 30.44
N SER A 34 13.92 -30.37 30.40
CA SER A 34 13.09 -31.15 31.37
C SER A 34 11.80 -30.41 31.76
N ASN A 35 10.63 -31.01 31.98
CA ASN A 35 10.07 -32.36 31.82
C ASN A 35 8.58 -32.26 32.25
N ARG A 36 7.72 -33.19 31.78
CA ARG A 36 6.39 -33.59 32.34
C ARG A 36 5.24 -32.54 32.38
N ALA A 37 3.96 -32.85 32.25
CA ALA A 37 3.18 -34.07 31.99
C ALA A 37 1.74 -33.64 31.59
N ALA A 38 1.03 -34.49 30.85
CA ALA A 38 -0.42 -34.43 30.63
C ALA A 38 -1.21 -34.84 31.90
N PRO A 39 -2.54 -34.58 32.01
CA PRO A 39 -3.57 -35.42 31.37
C PRO A 39 -4.75 -34.60 30.77
N GLU A 40 -5.29 -34.98 29.61
CA GLU A 40 -6.44 -35.89 29.38
C GLU A 40 -7.83 -35.24 29.53
N GLN A 41 -8.64 -35.38 28.47
CA GLN A 41 -10.02 -34.86 28.31
C GLN A 41 -11.04 -35.62 29.18
N PRO A 42 -12.33 -35.20 29.17
CA PRO A 42 -13.20 -35.90 28.23
C PRO A 42 -14.23 -35.02 27.51
N SER A 43 -14.47 -35.46 26.28
CA SER A 43 -15.56 -35.22 25.36
C SER A 43 -16.96 -35.41 25.96
N ARG A 44 -17.93 -34.61 25.50
CA ARG A 44 -19.35 -34.97 25.52
C ARG A 44 -19.99 -34.77 24.15
N THR A 45 -20.55 -35.88 23.72
CA THR A 45 -21.27 -36.23 22.50
C THR A 45 -22.55 -35.44 22.29
N ALA A 46 -22.79 -35.10 21.03
CA ALA A 46 -24.09 -34.76 20.48
C ALA A 46 -25.07 -35.95 20.62
N SER A 47 -26.34 -35.64 20.85
CA SER A 47 -27.44 -36.58 20.63
C SER A 47 -28.57 -35.87 19.89
N SER A 48 -28.68 -36.25 18.62
CA SER A 48 -29.84 -36.08 17.76
C SER A 48 -30.98 -36.97 18.27
N ARG A 49 -32.20 -36.44 18.28
CA ARG A 49 -33.42 -37.26 18.29
C ARG A 49 -34.40 -36.74 17.24
N SER A 50 -34.61 -37.60 16.26
CA SER A 50 -35.70 -37.57 15.30
C SER A 50 -37.00 -38.01 15.98
N ALA A 51 -38.10 -37.32 15.71
CA ALA A 51 -39.45 -37.80 15.99
C ALA A 51 -40.38 -37.49 14.81
N THR A 52 -41.06 -38.54 14.36
CA THR A 52 -42.05 -38.64 13.27
C THR A 52 -43.41 -38.03 13.68
N PRO A 53 -44.34 -37.78 12.72
CA PRO A 53 -45.40 -36.77 12.84
C PRO A 53 -46.74 -37.32 13.36
N SER A 54 -47.48 -36.49 14.10
CA SER A 54 -48.89 -36.68 14.40
C SER A 54 -49.77 -35.89 13.44
N LYS A 55 -50.83 -36.56 12.97
CA LYS A 55 -51.94 -36.02 12.17
C LYS A 55 -52.88 -35.14 13.01
N ASP A 56 -53.62 -34.31 12.28
CA ASP A 56 -54.85 -33.57 12.65
C ASP A 56 -54.68 -32.13 13.16
N ALA A 57 -54.66 -31.18 12.21
CA ALA A 57 -55.06 -29.78 12.41
C ALA A 57 -55.59 -29.17 11.09
N PRO A 58 -56.62 -28.30 11.12
CA PRO A 58 -57.29 -27.72 9.94
C PRO A 58 -56.44 -26.66 9.22
N PRO A 59 -56.76 -26.29 7.97
CA PRO A 59 -55.88 -25.44 7.16
C PRO A 59 -55.92 -23.98 7.63
N SER A 60 -54.87 -23.58 8.35
CA SER A 60 -54.56 -22.16 8.60
C SER A 60 -53.92 -21.54 7.36
N LYS A 61 -54.52 -20.45 6.89
CA LYS A 61 -54.05 -19.62 5.76
C LYS A 61 -52.60 -19.19 6.01
N SER A 62 -51.71 -19.53 5.09
CA SER A 62 -50.31 -19.14 5.11
C SER A 62 -50.16 -17.61 5.14
N PRO A 63 -49.37 -17.04 6.05
CA PRO A 63 -48.95 -15.65 5.91
C PRO A 63 -47.95 -15.56 4.75
N THR A 64 -48.18 -14.62 3.86
CA THR A 64 -47.27 -14.19 2.80
C THR A 64 -45.86 -13.99 3.38
N PRO A 65 -44.78 -14.49 2.75
CA PRO A 65 -43.43 -14.24 3.25
C PRO A 65 -43.16 -12.74 3.20
N SER A 66 -42.94 -12.12 4.37
CA SER A 66 -42.40 -10.77 4.48
C SER A 66 -41.14 -10.68 3.63
N ALA A 67 -41.13 -9.71 2.72
CA ALA A 67 -39.97 -9.36 1.92
C ALA A 67 -38.77 -9.20 2.86
N SER A 68 -37.74 -10.01 2.64
CA SER A 68 -36.44 -9.80 3.27
C SER A 68 -35.94 -8.40 2.88
N PRO A 69 -35.33 -7.63 3.81
CA PRO A 69 -34.79 -6.33 3.45
C PRO A 69 -33.80 -6.54 2.31
N SER A 70 -34.05 -5.86 1.19
CA SER A 70 -33.13 -5.80 0.06
C SER A 70 -31.77 -5.41 0.61
N ARG A 71 -30.78 -6.30 0.45
CA ARG A 71 -29.37 -6.02 0.72
C ARG A 71 -29.05 -4.67 0.06
N SER A 72 -28.86 -3.63 0.84
CA SER A 72 -28.41 -2.33 0.35
C SER A 72 -27.16 -2.59 -0.49
N ALA A 73 -27.14 -2.11 -1.73
CA ALA A 73 -25.97 -2.21 -2.58
C ALA A 73 -24.75 -1.71 -1.79
N PRO A 74 -23.58 -2.38 -1.89
CA PRO A 74 -22.38 -1.92 -1.21
C PRO A 74 -22.17 -0.45 -1.53
N ALA A 75 -21.96 0.39 -0.51
CA ALA A 75 -21.65 1.79 -0.71
C ALA A 75 -20.43 1.88 -1.64
N ALA A 76 -20.60 2.58 -2.77
CA ALA A 76 -19.52 2.79 -3.71
C ALA A 76 -18.36 3.50 -3.00
N VAL A 77 -17.14 3.04 -3.26
CA VAL A 77 -15.92 3.66 -2.77
C VAL A 77 -15.89 5.13 -3.21
N ARG A 78 -15.66 6.05 -2.28
CA ARG A 78 -15.53 7.48 -2.59
C ARG A 78 -14.18 7.71 -3.26
N LEU A 79 -14.19 8.30 -4.44
CA LEU A 79 -12.97 8.64 -5.19
C LEU A 79 -12.47 10.05 -4.85
N PRO A 80 -11.17 10.33 -5.02
CA PRO A 80 -10.67 11.69 -4.80
C PRO A 80 -11.32 12.66 -5.79
N PRO A 81 -11.58 13.92 -5.37
CA PRO A 81 -12.03 14.96 -6.28
C PRO A 81 -10.99 15.19 -7.38
N LEU A 82 -11.47 15.40 -8.61
CA LEU A 82 -10.61 15.71 -9.75
C LEU A 82 -9.97 17.09 -9.57
N HIS A 83 -8.72 17.22 -10.01
CA HIS A 83 -7.99 18.50 -10.12
C HIS A 83 -7.93 19.29 -8.81
N ALA A 84 -7.96 18.57 -7.69
CA ALA A 84 -8.01 19.17 -6.37
C ALA A 84 -6.64 19.61 -5.90
N ASP A 85 -6.57 20.78 -5.25
CA ASP A 85 -5.39 21.22 -4.53
C ASP A 85 -5.03 20.17 -3.46
N PHE A 86 -3.80 19.69 -3.56
CA PHE A 86 -3.27 18.60 -2.76
C PHE A 86 -2.18 19.07 -1.80
N ASP A 87 -2.00 18.34 -0.71
CA ASP A 87 -0.84 18.48 0.16
C ASP A 87 -0.28 17.12 0.58
N TYR A 88 1.03 16.98 0.47
CA TYR A 88 1.74 15.75 0.82
C TYR A 88 2.37 15.93 2.21
N GLN A 89 1.79 15.25 3.19
CA GLN A 89 2.10 15.40 4.62
C GLN A 89 2.55 14.07 5.22
N ILE A 90 3.33 13.28 4.47
CA ILE A 90 3.86 11.99 4.94
C ILE A 90 5.07 12.15 5.87
N GLY A 91 5.84 13.24 5.76
CA GLY A 91 6.92 13.58 6.69
C GLY A 91 6.44 14.16 8.03
N GLY A 92 5.13 14.41 8.16
CA GLY A 92 4.52 14.92 9.38
C GLY A 92 3.20 15.63 9.09
N ALA A 93 2.21 15.42 9.96
CA ALA A 93 0.91 16.07 9.83
C ALA A 93 0.96 17.51 10.36
N TYR A 94 0.37 18.44 9.60
CA TYR A 94 0.16 19.83 10.01
C TYR A 94 -1.17 20.35 9.47
N PRO A 95 -1.76 21.43 10.02
CA PRO A 95 -2.98 22.00 9.50
C PRO A 95 -2.85 22.29 7.99
N PRO A 96 -3.65 21.64 7.12
CA PRO A 96 -3.52 21.84 5.69
C PRO A 96 -3.76 23.31 5.31
N PRO A 97 -2.95 23.89 4.43
CA PRO A 97 -3.14 25.26 3.96
C PRO A 97 -4.55 25.50 3.39
N ALA A 98 -5.00 26.76 3.45
CA ALA A 98 -6.27 27.14 2.84
C ALA A 98 -6.31 26.77 1.35
N GLY A 99 -7.45 26.24 0.91
CA GLY A 99 -7.65 25.77 -0.46
C GLY A 99 -7.37 24.28 -0.67
N VAL A 100 -6.56 23.63 0.18
CA VAL A 100 -6.32 22.18 0.10
C VAL A 100 -7.64 21.41 0.25
N ARG A 101 -7.85 20.45 -0.66
CA ARG A 101 -9.04 19.58 -0.68
C ARG A 101 -8.69 18.11 -0.49
N VAL A 102 -7.46 17.72 -0.81
CA VAL A 102 -6.94 16.35 -0.67
C VAL A 102 -5.63 16.40 0.10
N VAL A 103 -5.44 15.48 1.05
CA VAL A 103 -4.18 15.36 1.79
C VAL A 103 -3.78 13.90 1.88
N SER A 104 -2.50 13.59 1.67
CA SER A 104 -1.93 12.28 2.02
C SER A 104 -1.09 12.41 3.27
N ARG A 105 -1.32 11.51 4.24
CA ARG A 105 -0.66 11.49 5.55
C ARG A 105 -0.20 10.08 5.87
N ASP A 106 0.88 9.97 6.63
CA ASP A 106 1.35 8.69 7.15
C ASP A 106 0.26 7.98 7.97
N ARG A 107 0.21 6.65 7.87
CA ARG A 107 -0.76 5.81 8.58
C ARG A 107 -0.79 5.99 10.09
N THR A 108 0.27 6.50 10.70
CA THR A 108 0.33 6.79 12.13
C THR A 108 -0.41 8.07 12.50
N ALA A 109 -0.54 9.02 11.58
CA ALA A 109 -1.24 10.28 11.78
C ALA A 109 -2.77 10.14 11.81
N ALA A 110 -3.44 11.21 12.25
CA ALA A 110 -4.89 11.36 12.14
C ALA A 110 -5.26 12.03 10.80
N PRO A 111 -6.42 11.72 10.20
CA PRO A 111 -6.91 12.45 9.03
C PRO A 111 -7.21 13.92 9.38
N ALA A 112 -7.09 14.80 8.39
CA ALA A 112 -7.51 16.19 8.47
C ALA A 112 -9.04 16.31 8.34
N PRO A 113 -9.74 16.97 9.29
CA PRO A 113 -11.19 17.12 9.22
C PRO A 113 -11.66 17.83 7.95
N GLY A 114 -12.76 17.36 7.35
CA GLY A 114 -13.44 18.02 6.23
C GLY A 114 -12.74 17.91 4.86
N LEU A 115 -11.63 17.17 4.77
CA LEU A 115 -10.89 16.95 3.53
C LEU A 115 -11.00 15.50 3.05
N TYR A 116 -10.59 15.25 1.81
CA TYR A 116 -10.37 13.89 1.33
C TYR A 116 -9.00 13.40 1.83
N ASN A 117 -8.99 12.33 2.62
CA ASN A 117 -7.78 11.86 3.30
C ASN A 117 -7.25 10.55 2.71
N ILE A 118 -6.00 10.57 2.25
CA ILE A 118 -5.25 9.42 1.77
C ILE A 118 -4.29 8.97 2.87
N CYS A 119 -4.34 7.67 3.19
CA CYS A 119 -3.48 7.04 4.18
C CYS A 119 -2.26 6.42 3.48
N TYR A 120 -1.10 7.03 3.65
CA TYR A 120 0.17 6.47 3.18
C TYR A 120 0.52 5.21 3.98
N VAL A 121 0.87 4.14 3.26
CA VAL A 121 1.32 2.87 3.85
C VAL A 121 2.52 2.37 3.07
N ASN A 122 3.69 2.27 3.70
CA ASN A 122 4.82 1.57 3.08
C ASN A 122 4.52 0.07 3.00
N ALA A 123 4.10 -0.39 1.83
CA ALA A 123 3.42 -1.68 1.68
C ALA A 123 4.32 -2.79 1.09
N PHE A 124 5.39 -2.41 0.39
CA PHE A 124 6.27 -3.33 -0.34
C PHE A 124 7.67 -3.43 0.28
N GLN A 125 7.99 -2.54 1.21
CA GLN A 125 9.25 -2.53 1.94
C GLN A 125 8.97 -2.42 3.44
N ALA A 126 9.98 -2.74 4.24
CA ALA A 126 10.00 -2.52 5.68
C ALA A 126 10.92 -1.35 5.98
N GLN A 127 10.34 -0.29 6.57
CA GLN A 127 11.08 0.87 7.05
C GLN A 127 12.16 0.45 8.06
N PRO A 128 13.27 1.21 8.18
CA PRO A 128 14.41 0.77 8.97
C PRO A 128 14.08 0.52 10.45
N ASP A 129 13.20 1.35 11.02
CA ASP A 129 12.69 1.26 12.38
C ASP A 129 11.63 0.15 12.56
N GLU A 130 10.93 -0.22 11.49
CA GLU A 130 9.92 -1.31 11.51
C GLU A 130 10.49 -2.67 11.10
N ARG A 131 11.70 -2.73 10.54
CA ARG A 131 12.32 -3.96 10.01
C ARG A 131 12.34 -5.10 11.03
N ALA A 132 12.63 -4.81 12.29
CA ALA A 132 12.70 -5.83 13.35
C ALA A 132 11.32 -6.45 13.70
N SER A 133 10.22 -5.78 13.33
CA SER A 133 8.86 -6.29 13.54
C SER A 133 8.42 -7.32 12.50
N TRP A 134 9.15 -7.41 11.38
CA TRP A 134 8.88 -8.36 10.32
C TRP A 134 9.57 -9.71 10.59
N PRO A 135 8.88 -10.85 10.37
CA PRO A 135 9.53 -12.15 10.36
C PRO A 135 10.64 -12.18 9.35
N ALA A 136 11.76 -12.76 9.76
CA ALA A 136 12.96 -12.87 8.95
C ALA A 136 12.73 -13.53 7.58
N ASP A 137 11.71 -14.38 7.45
CA ASP A 137 11.37 -15.12 6.24
C ASP A 137 10.45 -14.35 5.26
N LEU A 138 9.87 -13.24 5.71
CA LEU A 138 9.10 -12.31 4.86
C LEU A 138 9.91 -11.08 4.42
N LEU A 139 11.18 -10.99 4.83
CA LEU A 139 12.13 -10.08 4.20
C LEU A 139 12.75 -10.82 3.01
N LEU A 140 12.81 -10.17 1.84
CA LEU A 140 13.40 -10.72 0.64
C LEU A 140 14.89 -10.99 0.88
N ARG A 141 15.35 -12.17 0.46
CA ARG A 141 16.75 -12.59 0.63
C ARG A 141 17.34 -13.05 -0.69
N ASP A 142 18.62 -12.74 -0.87
CA ASP A 142 19.41 -13.25 -1.99
C ASP A 142 19.80 -14.72 -1.78
N ALA A 143 20.49 -15.30 -2.77
CA ALA A 143 20.96 -16.68 -2.71
C ALA A 143 21.93 -16.96 -1.54
N GLY A 144 22.60 -15.93 -1.02
CA GLY A 144 23.46 -16.02 0.16
C GLY A 144 22.72 -15.82 1.47
N GLY A 145 21.39 -15.68 1.46
CA GLY A 145 20.57 -15.45 2.64
C GLY A 145 20.61 -14.03 3.19
N ARG A 146 21.26 -13.08 2.51
CA ARG A 146 21.33 -11.68 2.92
C ARG A 146 20.02 -10.97 2.55
N VAL A 147 19.56 -10.08 3.42
CA VAL A 147 18.35 -9.28 3.14
C VAL A 147 18.65 -8.32 2.00
N VAL A 148 17.75 -8.26 1.02
CA VAL A 148 17.80 -7.29 -0.07
C VAL A 148 17.26 -5.97 0.47
N VAL A 149 18.08 -4.93 0.35
CA VAL A 149 17.81 -3.60 0.90
C VAL A 149 17.82 -2.60 -0.24
N ASP A 150 16.82 -1.71 -0.26
CA ASP A 150 16.80 -0.52 -1.08
C ASP A 150 17.88 0.45 -0.60
N GLU A 151 18.93 0.68 -1.38
CA GLU A 151 20.10 1.45 -0.95
C GLU A 151 19.78 2.93 -0.72
N ASP A 152 18.83 3.48 -1.49
CA ASP A 152 18.45 4.89 -1.40
C ASP A 152 17.75 5.20 -0.06
N TRP A 153 17.12 4.18 0.54
CA TRP A 153 16.22 4.33 1.69
C TRP A 153 16.62 3.51 2.92
N GLY A 154 17.53 2.55 2.77
CA GLY A 154 17.90 1.61 3.83
C GLY A 154 16.78 0.62 4.20
N GLU A 155 15.77 0.48 3.33
CA GLU A 155 14.55 -0.29 3.59
C GLU A 155 14.65 -1.71 3.05
N ALA A 156 14.24 -2.69 3.85
CA ALA A 156 14.28 -4.09 3.41
C ALA A 156 13.08 -4.41 2.51
N LEU A 157 13.32 -4.99 1.34
CA LEU A 157 12.23 -5.42 0.46
C LEU A 157 11.43 -6.57 1.11
N LEU A 158 10.11 -6.56 0.96
CA LEU A 158 9.25 -7.64 1.45
C LEU A 158 9.20 -8.78 0.44
N ASP A 159 9.27 -10.02 0.92
CA ASP A 159 9.19 -11.21 0.07
C ASP A 159 7.74 -11.48 -0.33
N ILE A 160 7.42 -11.06 -1.55
CA ILE A 160 6.15 -11.29 -2.23
C ILE A 160 6.27 -12.31 -3.38
N GLY A 161 7.34 -13.10 -3.43
CA GLY A 161 7.64 -13.99 -4.56
C GLY A 161 6.78 -15.25 -4.61
N THR A 162 6.28 -15.72 -3.46
CA THR A 162 5.37 -16.88 -3.40
C THR A 162 3.98 -16.48 -2.95
N ALA A 163 2.95 -17.21 -3.38
CA ALA A 163 1.58 -16.96 -2.96
C ALA A 163 1.41 -17.03 -1.44
N ALA A 164 2.08 -17.98 -0.77
CA ALA A 164 2.02 -18.12 0.68
C ALA A 164 2.66 -16.94 1.41
N LYS A 165 3.83 -16.48 0.95
CA LYS A 165 4.48 -15.28 1.54
C LYS A 165 3.68 -14.01 1.24
N ARG A 166 3.18 -13.82 0.01
CA ARG A 166 2.27 -12.71 -0.34
C ARG A 166 1.08 -12.60 0.60
N GLN A 167 0.40 -13.71 0.89
CA GLN A 167 -0.75 -13.69 1.80
C GLN A 167 -0.35 -13.27 3.21
N ARG A 168 0.81 -13.73 3.71
CA ARG A 168 1.31 -13.35 5.04
C ARG A 168 1.77 -11.90 5.11
N VAL A 169 2.38 -11.38 4.05
CA VAL A 169 2.72 -9.96 3.92
C VAL A 169 1.44 -9.13 3.87
N ALA A 170 0.47 -9.51 3.03
CA ALA A 170 -0.81 -8.81 2.89
C ALA A 170 -1.58 -8.79 4.21
N ALA A 171 -1.59 -9.89 4.97
CA ALA A 171 -2.22 -9.94 6.28
C ALA A 171 -1.62 -8.95 7.28
N ARG A 172 -0.35 -8.54 7.14
CA ARG A 172 0.23 -7.45 7.94
C ARG A 172 -0.20 -6.09 7.45
N VAL A 173 -0.02 -5.81 6.17
CA VAL A 173 -0.38 -4.53 5.56
C VAL A 173 -1.87 -4.24 5.72
N ASN A 174 -2.72 -5.27 5.63
CA ASN A 174 -4.16 -5.16 5.84
C ASN A 174 -4.53 -4.70 7.25
N ARG A 175 -3.73 -4.99 8.29
CA ARG A 175 -3.96 -4.42 9.63
C ARG A 175 -3.70 -2.91 9.65
N TRP A 176 -2.77 -2.43 8.84
CA TRP A 176 -2.55 -0.99 8.68
C TRP A 176 -3.69 -0.34 7.91
N ILE A 177 -4.14 -0.96 6.81
CA ILE A 177 -5.32 -0.52 6.04
C ILE A 177 -6.57 -0.48 6.94
N ASP A 178 -6.74 -1.48 7.81
CA ASP A 178 -7.82 -1.51 8.81
C ASP A 178 -7.74 -0.34 9.78
N GLY A 179 -6.54 0.01 10.23
CA GLY A 179 -6.29 1.20 11.04
C GLY A 179 -6.63 2.49 10.31
N CYS A 180 -6.28 2.60 9.03
CA CYS A 180 -6.67 3.75 8.19
C CYS A 180 -8.20 3.87 8.09
N ALA A 181 -8.91 2.77 7.81
CA ALA A 181 -10.36 2.76 7.76
C ALA A 181 -10.99 3.16 9.10
N ALA A 182 -10.50 2.59 10.22
CA ALA A 182 -10.99 2.88 11.55
C ALA A 182 -10.78 4.35 11.97
N LYS A 183 -9.69 4.98 11.50
CA LYS A 183 -9.43 6.41 11.71
C LYS A 183 -10.29 7.32 10.84
N GLY A 184 -10.97 6.80 9.83
CA GLY A 184 -11.81 7.58 8.92
C GLY A 184 -11.07 8.17 7.72
N PHE A 185 -9.97 7.55 7.29
CA PHE A 185 -9.40 7.85 5.97
C PHE A 185 -10.36 7.43 4.85
N ASP A 186 -10.19 8.03 3.67
CA ASP A 186 -11.02 7.76 2.49
C ASP A 186 -10.32 6.83 1.49
N ALA A 187 -9.00 6.82 1.53
CA ALA A 187 -8.18 6.03 0.64
C ALA A 187 -6.89 5.56 1.30
N VAL A 188 -6.22 4.62 0.65
CA VAL A 188 -4.85 4.19 0.96
C VAL A 188 -3.94 4.40 -0.25
N GLU A 189 -2.69 4.75 0.04
CA GLU A 189 -1.58 4.85 -0.91
C GLU A 189 -0.52 3.83 -0.51
N PRO A 190 -0.56 2.60 -1.06
CA PRO A 190 0.47 1.59 -0.82
C PRO A 190 1.74 1.95 -1.58
N ASP A 191 2.76 2.38 -0.86
CA ASP A 191 4.02 2.86 -1.42
C ASP A 191 4.94 1.71 -1.86
N ASN A 192 5.97 2.06 -2.64
CA ASN A 192 7.02 1.14 -3.10
C ASN A 192 6.55 0.02 -4.04
N TYR A 193 5.47 0.23 -4.80
CA TYR A 193 4.92 -0.74 -5.75
C TYR A 193 5.95 -1.23 -6.79
N ASP A 194 6.92 -0.38 -7.14
CA ASP A 194 8.02 -0.68 -8.07
C ASP A 194 9.22 -1.40 -7.42
N SER A 195 9.14 -1.83 -6.14
CA SER A 195 10.24 -2.54 -5.44
C SER A 195 10.79 -3.74 -6.21
N TYR A 196 9.97 -4.37 -7.06
CA TYR A 196 10.42 -5.47 -7.91
C TYR A 196 11.59 -5.07 -8.83
N THR A 197 11.68 -3.81 -9.24
CA THR A 197 12.77 -3.27 -10.07
C THR A 197 14.11 -3.21 -9.31
N ARG A 198 14.07 -3.12 -7.98
CA ARG A 198 15.23 -3.04 -7.08
C ARG A 198 15.52 -4.37 -6.37
N SER A 199 14.90 -5.45 -6.83
CA SER A 199 15.00 -6.79 -6.23
C SER A 199 16.15 -7.65 -6.76
N HIS A 200 17.01 -7.11 -7.64
CA HIS A 200 18.02 -7.86 -8.39
C HIS A 200 17.44 -9.07 -9.17
N GLY A 201 16.20 -8.93 -9.68
CA GLY A 201 15.51 -9.97 -10.44
C GLY A 201 14.88 -11.08 -9.59
N LEU A 202 14.89 -10.95 -8.25
CA LEU A 202 14.27 -11.92 -7.33
C LEU A 202 12.75 -11.77 -7.25
N LEU A 203 12.22 -10.59 -7.58
CA LEU A 203 10.78 -10.32 -7.70
C LEU A 203 10.47 -9.85 -9.11
N THR A 204 9.26 -10.19 -9.58
CA THR A 204 8.76 -9.78 -10.90
C THR A 204 7.62 -8.77 -10.79
N ALA A 205 7.31 -8.09 -11.90
CA ALA A 205 6.09 -7.29 -12.00
C ALA A 205 4.81 -8.12 -11.73
N ASN A 206 4.81 -9.42 -12.06
CA ASN A 206 3.69 -10.31 -11.75
C ASN A 206 3.54 -10.53 -10.24
N ASP A 207 4.64 -10.57 -9.49
CA ASP A 207 4.58 -10.68 -8.04
C ASP A 207 4.02 -9.41 -7.41
N ALA A 208 4.47 -8.25 -7.88
CA ALA A 208 3.97 -6.95 -7.46
C ALA A 208 2.46 -6.78 -7.76
N THR A 209 2.03 -7.09 -8.99
CA THR A 209 0.61 -6.99 -9.40
C THR A 209 -0.27 -7.98 -8.64
N ALA A 210 0.20 -9.20 -8.38
CA ALA A 210 -0.53 -10.18 -7.57
C ALA A 210 -0.69 -9.71 -6.11
N PHE A 211 0.33 -9.05 -5.57
CA PHE A 211 0.30 -8.50 -4.22
C PHE A 211 -0.60 -7.26 -4.09
N ILE A 212 -0.45 -6.25 -4.97
CA ILE A 212 -1.31 -5.05 -4.91
C ILE A 212 -2.79 -5.41 -5.10
N ALA A 213 -3.12 -6.43 -5.91
CA ALA A 213 -4.49 -6.90 -6.07
C ALA A 213 -5.08 -7.50 -4.78
N LEU A 214 -4.25 -8.08 -3.89
CA LEU A 214 -4.70 -8.50 -2.56
C LEU A 214 -5.05 -7.29 -1.69
N LEU A 215 -4.21 -6.25 -1.73
CA LEU A 215 -4.42 -5.02 -0.96
C LEU A 215 -5.64 -4.23 -1.46
N SER A 216 -5.82 -4.12 -2.78
CA SER A 216 -6.99 -3.45 -3.39
C SER A 216 -8.30 -4.09 -2.94
N ARG A 217 -8.42 -5.42 -3.05
CA ARG A 217 -9.62 -6.14 -2.58
C ARG A 217 -9.91 -5.88 -1.10
N HIS A 218 -8.88 -5.82 -0.28
CA HIS A 218 -9.03 -5.56 1.15
C HIS A 218 -9.43 -4.11 1.43
N ALA A 219 -8.80 -3.14 0.77
CA ALA A 219 -9.15 -1.71 0.87
C ALA A 219 -10.62 -1.47 0.47
N HIS A 220 -11.07 -2.02 -0.65
CA HIS A 220 -12.45 -1.90 -1.10
C HIS A 220 -13.44 -2.56 -0.13
N ALA A 221 -13.07 -3.70 0.48
CA ALA A 221 -13.88 -4.32 1.53
C ALA A 221 -14.01 -3.46 2.80
N ARG A 222 -13.13 -2.47 2.98
CA ARG A 222 -13.18 -1.45 4.04
C ARG A 222 -13.67 -0.09 3.53
N HIS A 223 -14.27 -0.04 2.35
CA HIS A 223 -14.79 1.18 1.71
C HIS A 223 -13.72 2.26 1.45
N LEU A 224 -12.45 1.88 1.35
CA LEU A 224 -11.34 2.76 1.02
C LEU A 224 -11.02 2.67 -0.48
N ALA A 225 -10.76 3.80 -1.12
CA ALA A 225 -10.11 3.81 -2.43
C ALA A 225 -8.65 3.39 -2.29
N ILE A 226 -8.05 2.89 -3.35
CA ILE A 226 -6.62 2.52 -3.37
C ILE A 226 -5.89 3.17 -4.54
N ALA A 227 -4.77 3.82 -4.23
CA ALA A 227 -3.91 4.43 -5.22
C ALA A 227 -2.98 3.40 -5.86
N GLN A 228 -2.62 3.62 -7.12
CA GLN A 228 -1.32 3.19 -7.62
C GLN A 228 -0.27 4.23 -7.23
N LYS A 229 0.82 3.80 -6.61
CA LYS A 229 1.99 4.65 -6.37
C LYS A 229 3.04 4.43 -7.45
N ASN A 230 3.39 5.49 -8.18
CA ASN A 230 4.37 5.47 -9.27
C ASN A 230 4.11 4.31 -10.26
N THR A 231 5.16 3.69 -10.81
CA THR A 231 5.06 2.42 -11.56
C THR A 231 4.22 2.54 -12.85
N VAL A 232 4.50 3.56 -13.67
CA VAL A 232 3.72 3.90 -14.88
C VAL A 232 3.57 2.74 -15.85
N GLU A 233 4.58 1.88 -15.92
CA GLU A 233 4.63 0.70 -16.79
C GLU A 233 3.53 -0.32 -16.48
N LEU A 234 2.96 -0.27 -15.27
CA LEU A 234 1.83 -1.12 -14.84
C LEU A 234 0.49 -0.37 -14.80
N ALA A 235 0.45 0.93 -15.09
CA ALA A 235 -0.76 1.76 -15.02
C ALA A 235 -1.91 1.23 -15.90
N GLY A 236 -1.59 0.62 -17.05
CA GLY A 236 -2.58 0.00 -17.94
C GLY A 236 -3.35 -1.17 -17.29
N LEU A 237 -2.85 -1.74 -16.20
CA LEU A 237 -3.49 -2.84 -15.48
C LEU A 237 -4.47 -2.38 -14.40
N ARG A 238 -4.61 -1.06 -14.15
CA ARG A 238 -5.37 -0.52 -13.00
C ARG A 238 -6.78 -1.09 -12.85
N LYS A 239 -7.53 -1.27 -13.95
CA LYS A 239 -8.88 -1.87 -13.91
C LYS A 239 -8.88 -3.32 -13.46
N ARG A 240 -7.91 -4.12 -13.93
CA ARG A 240 -7.75 -5.54 -13.54
C ARG A 240 -7.35 -5.66 -12.08
N LEU A 241 -6.57 -4.71 -11.58
CA LEU A 241 -6.01 -4.73 -10.23
C LEU A 241 -6.87 -4.01 -9.19
N GLY A 242 -7.92 -3.31 -9.63
CA GLY A 242 -8.81 -2.53 -8.75
C GLY A 242 -8.15 -1.28 -8.19
N LEU A 243 -7.28 -0.61 -8.96
CA LEU A 243 -6.66 0.65 -8.56
C LEU A 243 -7.50 1.83 -9.08
N ASP A 244 -7.82 2.74 -8.17
CA ASP A 244 -8.88 3.73 -8.36
C ASP A 244 -8.36 5.09 -8.86
N PHE A 245 -7.14 5.44 -8.49
CA PHE A 245 -6.44 6.68 -8.85
C PHE A 245 -4.92 6.45 -8.77
N ALA A 246 -4.12 7.44 -9.17
CA ALA A 246 -2.66 7.39 -9.03
C ALA A 246 -2.12 8.52 -8.16
N VAL A 247 -1.06 8.21 -7.41
CA VAL A 247 -0.15 9.17 -6.80
C VAL A 247 1.19 8.96 -7.50
N ALA A 248 1.67 9.99 -8.21
CA ALA A 248 2.88 9.91 -9.03
C ALA A 248 3.86 11.02 -8.63
N GLU A 249 5.06 10.62 -8.24
CA GLU A 249 6.18 11.51 -7.99
C GLU A 249 6.93 11.74 -9.30
N GLU A 250 7.23 13.00 -9.59
CA GLU A 250 8.06 13.48 -10.70
C GLU A 250 7.57 13.05 -12.10
N CYS A 251 6.27 12.85 -12.29
CA CYS A 251 5.76 12.39 -13.59
C CYS A 251 6.05 13.38 -14.71
N ALA A 252 6.21 14.67 -14.44
CA ALA A 252 6.55 15.62 -15.47
C ALA A 252 8.04 15.56 -15.78
N GLU A 253 8.90 15.45 -14.77
CA GLU A 253 10.34 15.27 -14.95
C GLU A 253 10.61 14.10 -15.92
N TYR A 254 9.92 12.98 -15.73
CA TYR A 254 10.09 11.76 -16.55
C TYR A 254 9.14 11.63 -17.76
N ASP A 255 8.36 12.66 -18.10
CA ASP A 255 7.40 12.65 -19.22
C ASP A 255 6.29 11.55 -19.13
N GLU A 256 5.92 11.16 -17.91
CA GLU A 256 4.97 10.09 -17.60
C GLU A 256 3.54 10.58 -17.32
N CYS A 257 3.33 11.86 -17.01
CA CYS A 257 2.01 12.35 -16.55
C CYS A 257 0.87 12.02 -17.51
N GLY A 258 1.11 12.09 -18.83
CA GLY A 258 0.10 11.76 -19.83
C GLY A 258 -0.32 10.28 -19.81
N ALA A 259 0.60 9.37 -19.46
CA ALA A 259 0.29 7.95 -19.35
C ALA A 259 -0.58 7.67 -18.11
N TYR A 260 -0.27 8.27 -16.96
CA TYR A 260 -1.13 8.19 -15.78
C TYR A 260 -2.50 8.81 -16.03
N ALA A 261 -2.55 10.01 -16.61
CA ALA A 261 -3.80 10.72 -16.92
C ALA A 261 -4.75 9.85 -17.77
N ARG A 262 -4.23 9.25 -18.86
CA ARG A 262 -5.00 8.31 -19.69
C ARG A 262 -5.40 7.06 -18.93
N ALA A 263 -4.52 6.48 -18.13
CA ALA A 263 -4.80 5.25 -17.41
C ALA A 263 -5.90 5.47 -16.37
N PHE A 264 -5.85 6.56 -15.61
CA PHE A 264 -6.69 6.80 -14.42
C PHE A 264 -7.83 7.81 -14.64
N ASP A 265 -8.18 8.12 -15.89
CA ASP A 265 -9.24 9.08 -16.24
C ASP A 265 -9.03 10.43 -15.52
N ASP A 266 -7.80 10.95 -15.60
CA ASP A 266 -7.34 12.19 -14.97
C ASP A 266 -7.36 12.22 -13.42
N ARG A 267 -7.68 11.09 -12.74
CA ARG A 267 -7.54 10.95 -11.28
C ARG A 267 -6.09 10.67 -10.89
N VAL A 268 -5.25 11.69 -11.05
CA VAL A 268 -3.82 11.63 -10.72
C VAL A 268 -3.45 12.79 -9.81
N ILE A 269 -2.75 12.47 -8.74
CA ILE A 269 -2.06 13.41 -7.87
C ILE A 269 -0.58 13.35 -8.24
N VAL A 270 -0.01 14.50 -8.55
CA VAL A 270 1.37 14.68 -9.00
C VAL A 270 2.14 15.44 -7.94
N ILE A 271 3.29 14.87 -7.54
CA ILE A 271 4.24 15.50 -6.64
C ILE A 271 5.53 15.74 -7.41
N GLU A 272 5.88 16.99 -7.65
CA GLU A 272 7.16 17.36 -8.23
C GLU A 272 8.13 17.79 -7.12
N TYR A 273 9.42 17.50 -7.23
CA TYR A 273 10.41 17.95 -6.25
C TYR A 273 11.25 19.14 -6.73
N SER A 274 11.15 19.47 -8.01
CA SER A 274 11.86 20.58 -8.64
C SER A 274 10.90 21.65 -9.15
N ASP A 275 11.41 22.88 -9.22
CA ASP A 275 10.71 24.02 -9.81
C ASP A 275 10.52 23.84 -11.33
N SER A 276 11.47 23.19 -12.01
CA SER A 276 11.32 22.78 -13.42
C SER A 276 10.20 21.74 -13.60
N GLY A 277 10.15 20.72 -12.74
CA GLY A 277 9.11 19.70 -12.73
C GLY A 277 7.74 20.32 -12.54
N LEU A 278 7.58 21.20 -11.54
CA LEU A 278 6.33 21.94 -11.31
C LEU A 278 5.88 22.72 -12.55
N ARG A 279 6.77 23.50 -13.17
CA ARG A 279 6.44 24.26 -14.39
C ARG A 279 6.02 23.35 -15.53
N LYS A 280 6.75 22.26 -15.76
CA LYS A 280 6.47 21.29 -16.83
C LYS A 280 5.11 20.61 -16.60
N ALA A 281 4.86 20.12 -15.38
CA ALA A 281 3.59 19.52 -14.98
C ALA A 281 2.44 20.50 -15.23
N ARG A 282 2.57 21.75 -14.76
CA ARG A 282 1.50 22.75 -14.91
C ARG A 282 1.26 23.16 -16.35
N SER A 283 2.31 23.33 -17.14
CA SER A 283 2.19 23.70 -18.56
C SER A 283 1.41 22.66 -19.36
N GLY A 284 1.55 21.36 -19.04
CA GLY A 284 0.81 20.29 -19.70
C GLY A 284 -0.53 19.94 -19.07
N PHE A 285 -0.68 20.12 -17.75
CA PHE A 285 -1.70 19.40 -16.97
C PHE A 285 -2.40 20.20 -15.85
N ALA A 286 -2.17 21.51 -15.68
CA ALA A 286 -2.76 22.30 -14.57
C ALA A 286 -4.30 22.27 -14.48
N GLY A 287 -5.01 22.01 -15.59
CA GLY A 287 -6.47 21.86 -15.61
C GLY A 287 -6.95 20.40 -15.57
N LYS A 288 -6.04 19.43 -15.41
CA LYS A 288 -6.30 17.99 -15.54
C LYS A 288 -5.78 17.15 -14.39
N LEU A 289 -4.74 17.57 -13.67
CA LEU A 289 -4.19 16.77 -12.58
C LEU A 289 -4.06 17.63 -11.32
N GLY A 290 -4.14 17.00 -10.14
CA GLY A 290 -3.78 17.69 -8.90
C GLY A 290 -2.25 17.76 -8.80
N ILE A 291 -1.67 18.95 -8.83
CA ILE A 291 -0.21 19.11 -8.91
C ILE A 291 0.27 19.92 -7.70
N VAL A 292 1.29 19.39 -7.02
CA VAL A 292 2.01 20.09 -5.97
C VAL A 292 3.50 19.91 -6.16
N ARG A 293 4.27 20.94 -5.84
CA ARG A 293 5.70 20.79 -5.59
C ARG A 293 5.94 20.64 -4.09
N ARG A 294 6.75 19.67 -3.72
CA ARG A 294 7.23 19.50 -2.34
C ARG A 294 8.75 19.51 -2.30
N ASP A 295 9.31 19.70 -1.12
CA ASP A 295 10.69 19.34 -0.89
C ASP A 295 10.84 17.81 -0.85
N VAL A 296 12.04 17.35 -1.19
CA VAL A 296 12.39 15.94 -1.25
C VAL A 296 12.12 15.28 0.10
N ASP A 297 12.37 15.93 1.23
CA ASP A 297 12.10 15.34 2.55
C ASP A 297 10.62 15.37 2.98
N VAL A 298 9.76 16.02 2.20
CA VAL A 298 8.32 16.24 2.48
C VAL A 298 8.15 16.77 3.92
N SER A 299 9.01 17.70 4.27
CA SER A 299 9.15 18.27 5.61
C SER A 299 7.92 19.11 6.01
N THR A 300 7.81 19.45 7.29
CA THR A 300 6.69 20.25 7.82
C THR A 300 7.02 21.74 7.81
N PRO A 301 6.01 22.64 7.87
CA PRO A 301 6.22 24.06 8.08
C PRO A 301 7.14 24.32 9.28
N GLY A 302 8.09 25.25 9.13
CA GLY A 302 9.11 25.57 10.12
C GLY A 302 10.45 24.87 9.88
N SER A 303 10.52 23.85 9.02
CA SER A 303 11.79 23.37 8.47
C SER A 303 12.39 24.42 7.53
N ALA A 304 13.72 24.55 7.51
CA ALA A 304 14.42 25.41 6.57
C ALA A 304 14.24 24.96 5.11
N ASP A 305 14.05 23.66 4.91
CA ASP A 305 13.91 23.03 3.60
C ASP A 305 12.44 22.90 3.14
N TYR A 306 11.47 23.40 3.93
CA TYR A 306 10.05 23.26 3.63
C TYR A 306 9.68 23.96 2.31
N VAL A 307 9.20 23.17 1.34
CA VAL A 307 8.67 23.68 0.08
C VAL A 307 7.27 23.14 -0.13
N ARG A 308 6.27 24.02 -0.29
CA ARG A 308 4.96 23.63 -0.81
C ARG A 308 4.44 24.68 -1.77
N GLU A 309 4.44 24.34 -3.05
CA GLU A 309 4.02 25.26 -4.12
C GLU A 309 3.01 24.57 -5.04
N VAL A 310 2.01 25.31 -5.49
CA VAL A 310 0.96 24.80 -6.42
C VAL A 310 0.85 25.65 -7.69
N ARG A 311 1.67 26.71 -7.80
CA ARG A 311 1.64 27.68 -8.90
C ARG A 311 3.03 28.10 -9.31
#